data_AF-A0A7C3AVQ1-F1
#
_entry.id   AF-A0A7C3AVQ1-F1
#
_cell.length_a   1.000
_cell.length_b   1.000
_cell.length_c   1.000
_cell.angle_alpha   90.00
_cell.angle_beta   90.00
_cell.angle_gamma   90.00
#
_symmetry.space_group_name_H-M   'P 1'
#
loop_
_entity.id
_entity.type
_entity.pdbx_description
1 polymer ?
#
loop_
_entity_poly.entity_id
_entity_poly.type
_entity_poly.pdbx_seq_one_letter_code
_entity_poly.pdbx_strand_id
1 'polypeptide(L)'
;VIIGAGTWLAFVGKELAEITGWGQSFVGSLFIAFTTTLPEITVSFSALRLGAVDLCVANMIGSNLFNMMIIGIDDLFYTEGPILAAVSQNHVFTALMVILMTAIFIAGLVSRPQSKTPLKASWYSLVLIGIFFLGAYINFVI
;
A
#
# COMPACT_ATOMS: atom_id res chain seq x y z
N VAL A 1 9.22 21.22 -5.48
CA VAL A 1 7.76 20.98 -5.65
C VAL A 1 7.34 19.65 -5.04
N ILE A 2 7.89 18.51 -5.48
CA ILE A 2 7.47 17.17 -5.00
C ILE A 2 7.59 17.02 -3.47
N ILE A 3 8.75 17.31 -2.88
CA ILE A 3 8.94 17.21 -1.42
C ILE A 3 7.96 18.12 -0.68
N GLY A 4 7.84 19.39 -1.09
CA GLY A 4 6.92 20.34 -0.45
C GLY A 4 5.45 19.95 -0.55
N ALA A 5 5.01 19.44 -1.70
CA ALA A 5 3.65 18.94 -1.89
C ALA A 5 3.41 17.66 -1.07
N GLY A 6 4.39 16.76 -1.02
CA GLY A 6 4.34 15.54 -0.21
C GLY A 6 4.26 15.83 1.29
N THR A 7 5.04 16.79 1.80
CA THR A 7 4.94 17.23 3.20
C THR A 7 3.59 17.87 3.50
N TRP A 8 3.05 18.65 2.55
CA TRP A 8 1.75 19.30 2.70
C TRP A 8 0.58 18.29 2.71
N LEU A 9 0.72 17.19 1.97
CA LEU A 9 -0.31 16.15 1.83
C LEU A 9 -0.75 15.57 3.17
N ALA A 10 0.18 15.37 4.11
CA ALA A 10 -0.15 14.84 5.45
C ALA A 10 -1.09 15.78 6.22
N PHE A 11 -0.86 17.10 6.14
CA PHE A 11 -1.72 18.10 6.78
C PHE A 11 -3.10 18.17 6.12
N VAL A 12 -3.15 18.10 4.78
CA VAL A 12 -4.42 18.04 4.04
C VAL A 12 -5.21 16.79 4.40
N GLY A 13 -4.55 15.65 4.53
CA GLY A 13 -5.22 14.41 4.96
C GLY A 13 -5.82 14.51 6.37
N LYS A 14 -5.11 15.16 7.29
CA LYS A 14 -5.63 15.44 8.64
C LYS A 14 -6.86 16.35 8.58
N GLU A 15 -6.79 17.45 7.85
CA GLU A 15 -7.89 18.40 7.71
C GLU A 15 -9.11 17.78 7.01
N LEU A 16 -8.87 16.94 5.99
CA LEU A 16 -9.92 16.15 5.34
C LEU A 16 -10.64 15.24 6.32
N ALA A 17 -9.91 14.53 7.18
CA ALA A 17 -10.50 13.68 8.20
C ALA A 17 -11.40 14.50 9.17
N GLU A 18 -10.92 15.66 9.60
CA GLU A 18 -11.65 16.54 10.52
C GLU A 18 -12.94 17.13 9.89
N ILE A 19 -12.88 17.62 8.65
CA ILE A 19 -14.02 18.24 7.98
C ILE A 19 -15.08 17.21 7.58
N THR A 20 -14.65 16.03 7.11
CA THR A 20 -15.58 14.96 6.69
C THR A 20 -16.15 14.16 7.86
N GLY A 21 -15.55 14.29 9.05
CA GLY A 21 -15.84 13.42 10.20
C GLY A 21 -15.33 11.99 10.03
N TRP A 22 -14.44 11.74 9.06
CA TRP A 22 -13.84 10.44 8.85
C TRP A 22 -12.67 10.20 9.82
N GLY A 23 -12.43 8.93 10.14
CA GLY A 23 -11.28 8.58 10.99
C GLY A 23 -9.95 8.93 10.30
N GLN A 24 -9.00 9.50 11.07
CA GLN A 24 -7.66 9.80 10.55
C GLN A 24 -6.96 8.54 9.99
N SER A 25 -7.15 7.38 10.63
CA SER A 25 -6.64 6.09 10.13
C SER A 25 -7.25 5.70 8.78
N PHE A 26 -8.53 5.97 8.55
CA PHE A 26 -9.19 5.70 7.26
C PHE A 26 -8.63 6.59 6.15
N VAL A 27 -8.54 7.91 6.41
CA VAL A 27 -8.01 8.86 5.43
C VAL A 27 -6.54 8.58 5.14
N GLY A 28 -5.73 8.33 6.17
CA GLY A 28 -4.32 8.02 6.01
C GLY A 28 -4.05 6.71 5.26
N SER A 29 -4.72 5.63 5.65
CA SER A 29 -4.45 4.29 5.09
C SER A 29 -5.01 4.08 3.68
N LEU A 30 -6.06 4.81 3.27
CA LEU A 30 -6.64 4.67 1.94
C LEU A 30 -6.31 5.85 1.04
N PHE A 31 -6.63 7.08 1.45
CA PHE A 31 -6.49 8.24 0.56
C PHE A 31 -5.05 8.69 0.43
N ILE A 32 -4.35 8.93 1.55
CA ILE A 32 -2.94 9.33 1.51
C ILE A 32 -2.10 8.23 0.88
N ALA A 33 -2.27 6.98 1.33
CA ALA A 33 -1.55 5.83 0.78
C ALA A 33 -1.79 5.64 -0.73
N PHE A 34 -3.01 5.86 -1.21
CA PHE A 34 -3.31 5.82 -2.64
C PHE A 34 -2.57 6.94 -3.39
N THR A 35 -2.64 8.18 -2.90
CA THR A 35 -1.94 9.32 -3.51
C THR A 35 -0.43 9.10 -3.58
N THR A 36 0.19 8.60 -2.52
CA THR A 36 1.64 8.34 -2.50
C THR A 36 2.05 7.16 -3.37
N THR A 37 1.12 6.29 -3.77
CA THR A 37 1.36 5.11 -4.63
C THR A 37 1.05 5.38 -6.12
N LEU A 38 0.42 6.50 -6.45
CA LEU A 38 0.11 6.88 -7.84
C LEU A 38 1.36 6.99 -8.74
N PRO A 39 2.49 7.57 -8.29
CA PRO A 39 3.72 7.59 -9.10
C PRO A 39 4.19 6.18 -9.47
N GLU A 40 4.16 5.25 -8.51
CA GLU A 40 4.59 3.86 -8.66
C GLU A 40 3.68 3.12 -9.64
N ILE A 41 2.36 3.33 -9.56
CA ILE A 41 1.41 2.79 -10.53
C ILE A 41 1.74 3.30 -11.94
N THR A 42 2.06 4.59 -12.07
CA THR A 42 2.41 5.21 -13.36
C THR A 42 3.69 4.62 -13.94
N VAL A 43 4.72 4.40 -13.11
CA VAL A 43 6.00 3.79 -13.50
C VAL A 43 5.80 2.33 -13.89
N SER A 44 5.11 1.54 -13.06
CA SER A 44 4.80 0.13 -13.32
C SER A 44 4.03 -0.05 -14.63
N PHE A 45 3.03 0.79 -14.88
CA PHE A 45 2.24 0.74 -16.10
C PHE A 45 3.07 1.12 -17.34
N SER A 46 3.93 2.12 -17.22
CA SER A 46 4.87 2.50 -18.28
C SER A 46 5.86 1.37 -18.59
N ALA A 47 6.39 0.70 -17.57
CA ALA A 47 7.28 -0.45 -17.72
C ALA A 47 6.58 -1.62 -18.45
N LEU A 48 5.32 -1.92 -18.09
CA LEU A 48 4.52 -2.94 -18.80
C LEU A 48 4.32 -2.60 -20.27
N ARG A 49 4.04 -1.33 -20.61
CA ARG A 49 3.89 -0.88 -22.00
C ARG A 49 5.17 -1.04 -22.82
N LEU A 50 6.32 -0.92 -22.17
CA LEU A 50 7.64 -1.13 -22.78
C LEU A 50 8.08 -2.60 -22.82
N GLY A 51 7.26 -3.53 -22.33
CA GLY A 51 7.61 -4.95 -22.20
C GLY A 51 8.64 -5.24 -21.09
N ALA A 52 8.97 -4.26 -20.26
CA ALA A 52 9.92 -4.39 -19.16
C ALA A 52 9.22 -4.93 -17.90
N VAL A 53 8.78 -6.19 -17.95
CA VAL A 53 8.05 -6.84 -16.85
C VAL A 53 8.88 -6.91 -15.57
N ASP A 54 10.18 -7.21 -15.69
CA ASP A 54 11.08 -7.29 -14.54
C ASP A 54 11.20 -5.94 -13.82
N LEU A 55 11.23 -4.83 -14.57
CA LEU A 55 11.23 -3.48 -14.01
C LEU A 55 9.91 -3.16 -13.29
N CYS A 56 8.77 -3.57 -13.85
CA CYS A 56 7.47 -3.42 -13.19
C CYS A 56 7.43 -4.15 -11.84
N VAL A 57 7.91 -5.40 -11.79
CA VAL A 57 7.94 -6.20 -10.56
C VAL A 57 8.93 -5.62 -9.56
N ALA A 58 10.12 -5.22 -10.02
CA ALA A 58 11.13 -4.59 -9.18
C ALA A 58 10.65 -3.26 -8.58
N ASN A 59 9.93 -2.44 -9.34
CA ASN A 59 9.33 -1.20 -8.83
C ASN A 59 8.33 -1.49 -7.70
N MET A 60 7.44 -2.46 -7.89
CA MET A 60 6.41 -2.77 -6.89
C MET A 60 6.99 -3.35 -5.58
N ILE A 61 7.96 -4.28 -5.67
CA ILE A 61 8.61 -4.85 -4.49
C ILE A 61 9.55 -3.82 -3.83
N GLY A 62 10.30 -3.07 -4.65
CA GLY A 62 11.24 -2.06 -4.21
C GLY A 62 10.57 -0.93 -3.43
N SER A 63 9.42 -0.43 -3.90
CA SER A 63 8.68 0.62 -3.20
C SER A 63 8.14 0.16 -1.85
N ASN A 64 7.67 -1.09 -1.72
CA ASN A 64 7.26 -1.63 -0.43
C ASN A 64 8.44 -1.74 0.55
N LEU A 65 9.61 -2.17 0.07
CA LEU A 65 10.83 -2.22 0.89
C LEU A 65 11.31 -0.82 1.29
N PHE A 66 11.23 0.15 0.37
CA PHE A 66 11.55 1.55 0.64
C PHE A 66 10.62 2.14 1.70
N ASN A 67 9.32 1.86 1.65
CA ASN A 67 8.37 2.28 2.69
C ASN A 67 8.72 1.72 4.07
N MET A 68 9.19 0.47 4.16
CA MET A 68 9.67 -0.10 5.43
C MET A 68 10.95 0.59 5.92
N MET A 69 11.83 0.99 5.00
CA MET A 69 13.02 1.78 5.35
C MET A 69 12.65 3.15 5.92
N ILE A 70 11.62 3.81 5.38
CA ILE A 70 11.13 5.09 5.90
C ILE A 70 10.73 4.95 7.37
N ILE A 71 10.00 3.89 7.75
CA ILE A 71 9.64 3.65 9.16
C ILE A 71 10.89 3.51 10.04
N GLY A 72 11.93 2.83 9.55
CA GLY A 72 13.21 2.71 10.27
C GLY A 72 13.95 4.05 10.41
N ILE A 73 13.81 4.95 9.43
CA ILE A 73 14.34 6.32 9.53
C ILE A 73 13.50 7.14 10.51
N ASP A 74 12.18 7.02 10.47
CA ASP A 74 11.26 7.72 11.37
C ASP A 74 11.49 7.32 12.83
N ASP A 75 11.82 6.06 13.08
CA ASP A 75 12.19 5.55 14.41
C ASP A 75 13.41 6.27 15.01
N LEU A 76 14.37 6.73 14.18
CA LEU A 76 15.54 7.49 14.65
C LEU A 76 15.18 8.89 15.15
N PHE A 77 14.06 9.44 14.68
CA PHE A 77 13.57 10.77 15.07
C PHE A 77 12.44 10.70 16.10
N TYR A 78 11.89 9.51 16.35
CA TYR A 78 10.85 9.30 17.35
C TYR A 78 11.47 9.27 18.76
N THR A 79 10.97 10.14 19.64
CA THR A 79 11.62 10.42 20.95
C THR A 79 10.99 9.67 22.12
N GLU A 80 9.83 9.02 21.91
CA GLU A 80 9.06 8.38 22.99
C GLU A 80 9.39 6.89 23.15
N GLY A 81 10.43 6.38 22.49
CA GLY A 81 10.86 4.98 22.50
C GLY A 81 10.81 4.36 21.10
N PRO A 82 10.81 3.02 20.96
CA PRO A 82 10.66 2.38 19.65
C PRO A 82 9.27 2.63 19.06
N ILE A 83 9.20 3.12 17.82
CA ILE A 83 7.95 3.43 17.12
C ILE A 83 7.04 2.20 17.03
N LEU A 84 7.63 1.01 16.90
CA LEU A 84 6.90 -0.26 16.86
C LEU A 84 6.21 -0.61 18.18
N ALA A 85 6.72 -0.10 19.32
CA ALA A 85 6.08 -0.27 20.62
C ALA A 85 4.89 0.68 20.82
N ALA A 86 4.84 1.79 20.08
CA ALA A 86 3.74 2.75 20.10
C ALA A 86 2.56 2.38 19.17
N VAL A 87 2.69 1.30 18.38
CA VAL A 87 1.66 0.86 17.43
C VAL A 87 0.42 0.36 18.17
N SER A 88 -0.74 0.88 17.78
CA SER A 88 -2.04 0.40 18.29
C SER A 88 -2.33 -1.05 17.90
N GLN A 89 -2.95 -1.80 18.80
CA GLN A 89 -3.41 -3.18 18.55
C GLN A 89 -4.41 -3.25 17.37
N ASN A 90 -5.04 -2.14 17.00
CA ASN A 90 -5.95 -2.06 15.86
C ASN A 90 -5.25 -2.37 14.51
N HIS A 91 -3.91 -2.29 14.46
CA HIS A 91 -3.15 -2.61 13.25
C HIS A 91 -2.84 -4.09 13.07
N VAL A 92 -3.10 -4.95 14.08
CA VAL A 92 -2.82 -6.39 13.99
C VAL A 92 -3.59 -7.02 12.83
N PHE A 93 -4.87 -6.68 12.68
CA PHE A 93 -5.69 -7.18 11.58
C PHE A 93 -5.15 -6.72 10.21
N THR A 94 -4.78 -5.44 10.09
CA THR A 94 -4.19 -4.89 8.86
C THR A 94 -2.88 -5.61 8.52
N ALA A 95 -2.02 -5.87 9.51
CA ALA A 95 -0.78 -6.59 9.32
C ALA A 95 -1.01 -8.02 8.82
N LEU A 96 -1.99 -8.74 9.38
CA LEU A 96 -2.38 -10.08 8.90
C LEU A 96 -2.86 -10.06 7.45
N MET A 97 -3.68 -9.08 7.07
CA MET A 97 -4.14 -8.91 5.69
C MET A 97 -2.98 -8.64 4.73
N VAL A 98 -2.04 -7.77 5.10
CA VAL A 98 -0.84 -7.48 4.30
C VAL A 98 0.06 -8.71 4.14
N ILE A 99 0.25 -9.50 5.20
CA ILE A 99 1.01 -10.76 5.15
C ILE A 99 0.34 -11.74 4.18
N LEU A 100 -0.97 -11.92 4.28
CA LEU A 100 -1.74 -12.80 3.40
C LEU A 100 -1.65 -12.34 1.93
N MET A 101 -1.85 -11.05 1.67
CA MET A 101 -1.72 -10.48 0.32
C MET A 101 -0.32 -10.66 -0.24
N THR A 102 0.72 -10.47 0.59
CA THR A 102 2.11 -10.67 0.17
C THR A 102 2.38 -12.14 -0.17
N ALA A 103 1.88 -13.08 0.64
CA ALA A 103 2.02 -14.52 0.37
C ALA A 103 1.34 -14.92 -0.95
N ILE A 104 0.13 -14.42 -1.21
CA ILE A 104 -0.62 -14.66 -2.46
C ILE A 104 0.11 -14.05 -3.65
N PHE A 105 0.68 -12.84 -3.49
CA PHE A 105 1.47 -12.20 -4.54
C PHE A 105 2.71 -13.04 -4.90
N ILE A 106 3.47 -13.50 -3.89
CA ILE A 106 4.63 -14.38 -4.10
C ILE A 106 4.20 -15.70 -4.76
N ALA A 107 3.10 -16.32 -4.31
CA ALA A 107 2.57 -17.53 -4.93
C ALA A 107 2.20 -17.32 -6.41
N GLY A 108 1.64 -16.14 -6.74
CA GLY A 108 1.34 -15.74 -8.12
C GLY A 108 2.60 -15.59 -8.99
N LEU A 109 3.69 -15.04 -8.44
CA LEU A 109 4.98 -14.92 -9.12
C LEU A 109 5.62 -16.29 -9.39
N VAL A 110 5.55 -17.22 -8.44
CA VAL A 110 6.14 -18.57 -8.57
C VAL A 110 5.32 -19.45 -9.51
N SER A 111 4.00 -19.43 -9.37
CA SER A 111 3.10 -20.29 -10.15
C SER A 111 3.05 -19.91 -11.64
N ARG A 112 3.41 -18.66 -11.98
CA ARG A 112 3.34 -18.08 -13.34
C ARG A 112 2.11 -18.54 -14.13
N PRO A 113 0.90 -18.41 -13.57
CA PRO A 113 -0.29 -18.97 -14.18
C PRO A 113 -0.53 -18.29 -15.53
N GLN A 114 -0.62 -19.09 -16.59
CA GLN A 114 -1.06 -18.58 -17.89
C GLN A 114 -2.57 -18.38 -17.86
N SER A 115 -2.99 -17.19 -17.44
CA SER A 115 -4.41 -16.83 -17.37
C SER A 115 -5.00 -16.60 -18.77
N LYS A 116 -6.16 -17.21 -19.03
CA LYS A 116 -7.06 -16.92 -20.15
C LYS A 116 -8.34 -16.21 -19.66
N THR A 117 -8.23 -15.19 -18.82
CA THR A 117 -9.37 -14.30 -18.52
C THR A 117 -9.56 -13.28 -19.66
N PRO A 118 -10.78 -12.77 -19.90
CA PRO A 118 -11.03 -11.77 -20.93
C PRO A 118 -10.26 -10.45 -20.69
N LEU A 119 -9.85 -10.20 -19.45
CA LEU A 119 -9.07 -9.03 -19.01
C LEU A 119 -7.53 -9.25 -19.03
N LYS A 120 -7.03 -10.41 -19.49
CA LYS A 120 -5.61 -10.80 -19.38
C LYS A 120 -5.04 -10.70 -17.94
N ALA A 121 -5.91 -10.72 -16.93
CA ALA A 121 -5.55 -10.64 -15.52
C ALA A 121 -5.46 -12.03 -14.91
N SER A 122 -4.47 -12.24 -14.04
CA SER A 122 -4.34 -13.49 -13.27
C SER A 122 -5.46 -13.61 -12.24
N TRP A 123 -5.89 -14.84 -11.93
CA TRP A 123 -6.84 -15.09 -10.85
C TRP A 123 -6.31 -14.59 -9.49
N TYR A 124 -4.98 -14.66 -9.30
CA TYR A 124 -4.30 -14.08 -8.14
C TYR A 124 -4.57 -12.57 -8.02
N SER A 125 -4.58 -11.83 -9.12
CA SER A 125 -4.85 -10.38 -9.12
C SER A 125 -6.27 -10.07 -8.65
N LEU A 126 -7.26 -10.85 -9.09
CA LEU A 126 -8.65 -10.71 -8.65
C LEU A 126 -8.80 -11.02 -7.16
N VAL A 127 -8.14 -12.08 -6.69
CA VAL A 127 -8.13 -12.44 -5.27
C VAL A 127 -7.49 -11.35 -4.42
N LEU A 128 -6.35 -10.79 -4.84
CA LEU A 128 -5.69 -9.69 -4.13
C LEU A 128 -6.58 -8.45 -4.02
N ILE A 129 -7.24 -8.07 -5.10
CA ILE A 129 -8.20 -6.95 -5.11
C ILE A 129 -9.36 -7.24 -4.16
N GLY A 130 -9.91 -8.45 -4.20
CA GLY A 130 -10.99 -8.87 -3.30
C GLY A 130 -10.59 -8.82 -1.82
N ILE A 131 -9.41 -9.34 -1.47
CA ILE A 131 -8.88 -9.31 -0.09
C ILE A 131 -8.63 -7.89 0.37
N PHE A 132 -8.09 -7.01 -0.49
CA PHE A 132 -7.87 -5.61 -0.17
C PHE A 132 -9.18 -4.91 0.22
N PHE A 133 -10.22 -5.00 -0.63
CA PHE A 133 -11.51 -4.36 -0.35
C PHE A 133 -12.23 -4.99 0.84
N LEU A 134 -12.18 -6.32 0.99
CA LEU A 134 -12.75 -7.01 2.13
C LEU A 134 -12.05 -6.59 3.43
N GLY A 135 -10.72 -6.56 3.44
CA GLY A 135 -9.92 -6.14 4.59
C GLY A 135 -10.20 -4.68 4.97
N ALA A 136 -10.29 -3.78 3.98
CA ALA A 136 -10.65 -2.39 4.21
C ALA A 136 -12.08 -2.24 4.78
N TYR A 137 -13.05 -3.00 4.23
CA TYR A 137 -14.42 -2.99 4.74
C TYR A 137 -14.49 -3.46 6.20
N ILE A 138 -13.84 -4.57 6.51
CA ILE A 138 -13.82 -5.11 7.89
C ILE A 138 -13.11 -4.12 8.82
N ASN A 139 -12.00 -3.49 8.41
CA ASN A 139 -11.23 -2.60 9.29
C ASN A 139 -11.96 -1.30 9.65
N PHE A 140 -12.81 -0.79 8.75
CA PHE A 140 -13.40 0.55 8.90
C PHE A 140 -14.91 0.57 9.10
N VAL A 141 -15.61 -0.54 8.84
CA VAL A 141 -17.07 -0.61 8.95
C VAL A 141 -17.53 -1.52 10.08
N ILE A 142 -16.75 -2.56 10.41
CA ILE A 142 -17.07 -3.54 11.46
C ILE A 142 -16.27 -3.22 12.71
#